data_AF-A0A1E7LEV7-F1
#
_entry.id   AF-A0A1E7LEV7-F1
#
_cell.length_a   1.000
_cell.length_b   1.000
_cell.length_c   1.000
_cell.angle_alpha   90.00
_cell.angle_beta   90.00
_cell.angle_gamma   90.00
#
_symmetry.space_group_name_H-M   'P 1'
#
loop_
_entity.id
_entity.type
_entity.pdbx_description
1 polymer ?
#
loop_
_entity_poly.entity_id
_entity_poly.type
_entity_poly.pdbx_seq_one_letter_code
_entity_poly.pdbx_strand_id
1 'polypeptide(L)'
;MEALARAGDGATARTMVRNFSQGLGPGDAPAARAALVWSRAVLTETEALAQERRDGLLEAARLYEEAAAAYGELPRPYSQALTTEGAARCVLAADTGDTADGADTAGGVEAAAAADAADATASPAGKTAKAGKAGKATGSVSPDRKTGGEAVPAPDEAATTAALAELESCARRFTDLGAVWDAARARALLRTRQPARKGRPPGRPSHADQLSPREEEVAQLAVAGLTNREIAATLHLSPRTVEQHIAGAMRKTGALSRRDLAHRLGGAP
;
A
#
# COMPACT_ATOMS: atom_id res chain seq x y z
N MET A 1 9.17 6.04 24.57
CA MET A 1 9.44 7.32 23.87
C MET A 1 8.24 7.76 23.04
N GLU A 2 7.89 7.05 21.97
CA GLU A 2 6.79 7.44 21.07
C GLU A 2 5.42 7.55 21.78
N ALA A 3 5.13 6.64 22.72
CA ALA A 3 3.91 6.69 23.53
C ALA A 3 3.85 7.89 24.49
N LEU A 4 5.00 8.34 25.02
CA LEU A 4 5.07 9.47 25.96
C LEU A 4 5.02 10.81 25.23
N ALA A 5 5.66 10.89 24.06
CA ALA A 5 5.62 12.09 23.23
C ALA A 5 4.21 12.34 22.66
N ARG A 6 3.47 11.28 22.30
CA ARG A 6 2.05 11.40 21.92
C ARG A 6 1.10 11.71 23.08
N ALA A 7 1.50 11.44 24.32
CA ALA A 7 0.75 11.81 25.52
C ALA A 7 0.95 13.27 25.95
N GLY A 8 1.74 14.06 25.21
CA GLY A 8 1.99 15.49 25.48
C GLY A 8 3.05 15.78 26.53
N ASP A 9 3.72 14.77 27.10
CA ASP A 9 4.77 14.97 28.11
C ASP A 9 6.18 15.08 27.48
N GLY A 10 6.38 16.18 26.74
CA GLY A 10 7.66 16.47 26.07
C GLY A 10 8.83 16.69 27.04
N ALA A 11 8.56 17.14 28.27
CA ALA A 11 9.59 17.37 29.29
C ALA A 11 10.19 16.04 29.79
N THR A 12 9.34 15.06 30.08
CA THR A 12 9.78 13.72 30.45
C THR A 12 10.48 13.03 29.28
N ALA A 13 9.97 13.16 28.06
CA ALA A 13 10.61 12.61 26.87
C ALA A 13 12.03 13.15 26.66
N ARG A 14 12.23 14.48 26.77
CA ARG A 14 13.57 15.11 26.72
C ARG A 14 14.51 14.56 27.78
N THR A 15 14.01 14.38 29.00
CA THR A 15 14.80 13.86 30.11
C THR A 15 15.24 12.42 29.85
N MET A 16 14.34 11.57 29.33
CA MET A 16 14.66 10.20 28.96
C MET A 16 15.73 10.12 27.86
N VAL A 17 15.62 10.93 26.79
CA VAL A 17 16.63 10.97 25.72
C VAL A 17 17.98 11.44 26.24
N ARG A 18 17.99 12.45 27.11
CA ARG A 18 19.22 12.94 27.75
C ARG A 18 19.87 11.83 28.58
N ASN A 19 19.12 11.20 29.46
CA ASN A 19 19.63 10.12 30.31
C ASN A 19 20.14 8.94 29.47
N PHE A 20 19.41 8.57 28.40
CA PHE A 20 19.85 7.52 27.49
C PHE A 20 21.17 7.91 26.80
N SER A 21 21.31 9.16 26.35
CA SER A 21 22.56 9.62 25.73
C SER A 21 23.75 9.65 26.70
N GLN A 22 23.52 10.00 27.97
CA GLN A 22 24.56 10.03 28.99
C GLN A 22 24.98 8.63 29.43
N GLY A 23 24.08 7.65 29.35
CA GLY A 23 24.36 6.26 29.66
C GLY A 23 25.11 5.52 28.55
N LEU A 24 25.23 6.10 27.35
CA LEU A 24 25.91 5.48 26.21
C LEU A 24 27.39 5.86 26.15
N GLY A 25 28.26 4.85 26.25
CA GLY A 25 29.70 4.93 26.08
C GLY A 25 30.21 4.44 24.71
N PRO A 26 31.53 4.57 24.46
CA PRO A 26 32.14 4.19 23.18
C PRO A 26 31.98 2.71 22.82
N GLY A 27 31.91 1.82 23.81
CA GLY A 27 31.82 0.37 23.62
C GLY A 27 30.41 -0.19 23.45
N ASP A 28 29.37 0.65 23.52
CA ASP A 28 28.00 0.14 23.48
C ASP A 28 27.58 -0.38 22.12
N ALA A 29 26.56 -1.24 22.15
CA ALA A 29 26.02 -1.89 20.97
C ALA A 29 25.61 -0.86 19.91
N PRO A 30 25.98 -1.04 18.62
CA PRO A 30 25.56 -0.16 17.54
C PRO A 30 24.04 0.05 17.47
N ALA A 31 23.26 -0.99 17.82
CA ALA A 31 21.80 -0.91 17.91
C ALA A 31 21.32 0.11 18.96
N ALA A 32 22.03 0.26 20.08
CA ALA A 32 21.66 1.22 21.13
C ALA A 32 21.94 2.66 20.67
N ARG A 33 23.03 2.87 19.91
CA ARG A 33 23.30 4.17 19.25
C ARG A 33 22.23 4.51 18.21
N ALA A 34 21.86 3.57 17.35
CA ALA A 34 20.78 3.75 16.39
C ALA A 34 19.43 4.06 17.08
N ALA A 35 19.15 3.41 18.22
CA ALA A 35 17.96 3.68 19.02
C ALA A 35 17.96 5.08 19.66
N LEU A 36 19.12 5.61 20.05
CA LEU A 36 19.24 6.98 20.53
C LEU A 36 18.93 7.99 19.42
N VAL A 37 19.49 7.79 18.22
CA VAL A 37 19.24 8.67 17.06
C VAL A 37 17.76 8.63 16.69
N TRP A 38 17.15 7.45 16.64
CA TRP A 38 15.70 7.32 16.43
C TRP A 38 14.89 8.02 17.52
N SER A 39 15.27 7.88 18.80
CA SER A 39 14.57 8.55 19.91
C SER A 39 14.65 10.07 19.82
N ARG A 40 15.77 10.62 19.31
CA ARG A 40 15.91 12.05 19.01
C ARG A 40 15.02 12.46 17.84
N ALA A 41 14.98 11.68 16.77
CA ALA A 41 14.12 11.94 15.62
C ALA A 41 12.64 12.05 16.02
N VAL A 42 12.15 11.08 16.81
CA VAL A 42 10.76 11.08 17.33
C VAL A 42 10.48 12.33 18.16
N LEU A 43 11.41 12.69 19.05
CA LEU A 43 11.24 13.88 19.90
C LEU A 43 11.18 15.15 19.05
N THR A 44 12.14 15.33 18.13
CA THR A 44 12.19 16.49 17.23
C THR A 44 10.93 16.57 16.36
N GLU A 45 10.45 15.45 15.82
CA GLU A 45 9.19 15.39 15.05
C GLU A 45 8.01 15.88 15.89
N THR A 46 7.87 15.36 17.11
CA THR A 46 6.73 15.71 17.97
C THR A 46 6.74 17.17 18.41
N GLU A 47 7.93 17.72 18.72
CA GLU A 47 8.08 19.15 19.04
C GLU A 47 7.81 20.03 17.81
N ALA A 48 8.27 19.61 16.63
CA ALA A 48 8.05 20.34 15.39
C ALA A 48 6.57 20.37 14.99
N LEU A 49 5.85 19.25 15.13
CA LEU A 49 4.41 19.18 14.91
C LEU A 49 3.64 20.06 15.90
N ALA A 50 4.00 20.01 17.19
CA ALA A 50 3.34 20.82 18.22
C ALA A 50 3.55 22.34 18.04
N GLN A 51 4.64 22.73 17.37
CA GLN A 51 5.00 24.12 17.10
C GLN A 51 4.74 24.53 15.64
N GLU A 52 4.19 23.62 14.82
CA GLU A 52 3.96 23.80 13.38
C GLU A 52 5.21 24.30 12.60
N ARG A 53 6.41 23.84 13.00
CA ARG A 53 7.67 24.30 12.40
C ARG A 53 8.16 23.38 11.29
N ARG A 54 8.12 23.86 10.04
CA ARG A 54 8.69 23.20 8.85
C ARG A 54 10.14 22.76 9.06
N ASP A 55 11.01 23.67 9.51
CA ASP A 55 12.43 23.36 9.71
C ASP A 55 12.67 22.25 10.74
N GLY A 56 11.82 22.18 11.77
CA GLY A 56 11.86 21.11 12.75
C GLY A 56 11.48 19.75 12.15
N LEU A 57 10.53 19.71 11.22
CA LEU A 57 10.14 18.49 10.52
C LEU A 57 11.25 18.01 9.58
N LEU A 58 11.89 18.93 8.84
CA LEU A 58 13.02 18.58 7.98
C LEU A 58 14.23 18.08 8.79
N GLU A 59 14.46 18.64 9.98
CA GLU A 59 15.51 18.14 10.88
C GLU A 59 15.16 16.75 11.45
N ALA A 60 13.91 16.52 11.82
CA ALA A 60 13.45 15.19 12.22
C ALA A 60 13.65 14.16 11.08
N ALA A 61 13.38 14.56 9.83
CA ALA A 61 13.59 13.70 8.67
C ALA A 61 15.05 13.24 8.54
N ARG A 62 16.02 14.16 8.68
CA ARG A 62 17.45 13.82 8.65
C ARG A 62 17.85 12.86 9.76
N LEU A 63 17.36 13.08 10.98
CA LEU A 63 17.62 12.17 12.11
C LEU A 63 17.03 10.78 11.86
N TYR A 64 15.86 10.70 11.23
CA TYR A 64 15.28 9.42 10.82
C TYR A 64 16.12 8.72 9.73
N GLU A 65 16.64 9.46 8.75
CA GLU A 65 17.54 8.92 7.72
C GLU A 65 18.86 8.40 8.33
N GLU A 66 19.45 9.15 9.27
CA GLU A 66 20.63 8.70 10.01
C GLU A 66 20.35 7.42 10.79
N ALA A 67 19.20 7.36 11.49
CA ALA A 67 18.79 6.15 12.19
C ALA A 67 18.55 4.97 11.23
N ALA A 68 17.94 5.22 10.06
CA ALA A 68 17.72 4.21 9.04
C ALA A 68 19.02 3.67 8.46
N ALA A 69 20.00 4.52 8.20
CA ALA A 69 21.34 4.12 7.77
C ALA A 69 22.01 3.22 8.83
N ALA A 70 21.98 3.64 10.10
CA ALA A 70 22.55 2.88 11.20
C ALA A 70 21.85 1.51 11.41
N TYR A 71 20.52 1.44 11.26
CA TYR A 71 19.80 0.16 11.29
C TYR A 71 20.03 -0.71 10.06
N GLY A 72 20.38 -0.11 8.92
CA GLY A 72 20.70 -0.81 7.68
C GLY A 72 22.02 -1.58 7.72
N GLU A 73 22.98 -1.14 8.55
CA GLU A 73 24.21 -1.88 8.82
C GLU A 73 24.00 -3.10 9.73
N LEU A 74 22.81 -3.22 10.31
CA LEU A 74 22.43 -4.28 11.24
C LEU A 74 21.42 -5.23 10.57
N PRO A 75 21.31 -6.49 11.03
CA PRO A 75 20.26 -7.41 10.59
C PRO A 75 18.90 -7.05 11.23
N ARG A 76 18.47 -5.79 11.08
CA ARG A 76 17.25 -5.20 11.65
C ARG A 76 16.38 -4.58 10.56
N PRO A 77 15.88 -5.38 9.59
CA PRO A 77 15.19 -4.88 8.41
C PRO A 77 13.88 -4.14 8.74
N TYR A 78 13.22 -4.51 9.85
CA TYR A 78 12.04 -3.82 10.36
C TYR A 78 12.36 -2.42 10.87
N SER A 79 13.34 -2.28 11.76
CA SER A 79 13.73 -0.99 12.35
C SER A 79 14.21 0.00 11.28
N GLN A 80 14.92 -0.50 10.26
CA GLN A 80 15.30 0.30 9.10
C GLN A 80 14.08 0.79 8.31
N ALA A 81 13.10 -0.09 8.02
CA ALA A 81 11.89 0.30 7.31
C ALA A 81 11.07 1.33 8.11
N LEU A 82 10.96 1.15 9.43
CA LEU A 82 10.22 2.04 10.33
C LEU A 82 10.83 3.45 10.39
N THR A 83 12.15 3.55 10.47
CA THR A 83 12.86 4.84 10.47
C THR A 83 12.82 5.51 9.11
N THR A 84 12.92 4.74 8.01
CA THR A 84 12.74 5.26 6.64
C THR A 84 11.32 5.81 6.42
N GLU A 85 10.28 5.12 6.91
CA GLU A 85 8.90 5.62 6.91
C GLU A 85 8.78 6.93 7.70
N GLY A 86 9.47 7.04 8.84
CA GLY A 86 9.53 8.26 9.66
C GLY A 86 10.08 9.47 8.91
N ALA A 87 11.19 9.28 8.17
CA ALA A 87 11.77 10.33 7.35
C ALA A 87 10.79 10.82 6.28
N ALA A 88 10.23 9.89 5.51
CA ALA A 88 9.25 10.21 4.47
C ALA A 88 8.02 10.95 5.01
N ARG A 89 7.51 10.55 6.18
CA ARG A 89 6.39 11.24 6.84
C ARG A 89 6.73 12.69 7.17
N CYS A 90 7.91 12.95 7.72
CA CYS A 90 8.33 14.28 8.12
C CYS A 90 8.45 15.21 6.91
N VAL A 91 9.03 14.73 5.80
CA VAL A 91 9.12 15.48 4.53
C VAL A 91 7.72 15.82 4.01
N LEU A 92 6.81 14.84 3.98
CA LEU A 92 5.44 15.08 3.52
C LEU A 92 4.66 16.04 4.42
N ALA A 93 4.87 15.98 5.74
CA ALA A 93 4.25 16.90 6.69
C ALA A 93 4.75 18.35 6.50
N ALA A 94 6.04 18.53 6.21
CA ALA A 94 6.65 19.83 5.95
C ALA A 94 6.06 20.49 4.69
N ASP A 95 5.80 19.70 3.64
CA ASP A 95 5.22 20.15 2.37
C ASP A 95 3.77 20.66 2.52
N THR A 96 2.97 20.03 3.40
CA THR A 96 1.59 20.48 3.67
C THR A 96 1.49 21.83 4.37
N GLY A 97 2.54 22.24 5.09
CA GLY A 97 2.57 23.52 5.82
C GLY A 97 2.57 24.75 4.91
N ASP A 98 3.13 24.65 3.69
CA ASP A 98 3.15 25.76 2.73
C ASP A 98 1.82 25.93 1.98
N THR A 99 1.01 24.87 1.87
CA THR A 99 -0.28 24.93 1.17
C THR A 99 -1.40 25.57 1.98
N ALA A 100 -1.15 25.90 3.25
CA ALA A 100 -2.14 26.40 4.21
C ALA A 100 -2.43 27.92 4.11
N ASP A 101 -1.84 28.66 3.17
CA ASP A 101 -2.19 30.08 2.95
C ASP A 101 -3.41 30.27 2.00
N GLY A 102 -4.18 29.20 1.75
CA GLY A 102 -5.30 29.27 0.82
C GLY A 102 -6.22 28.06 0.75
N ALA A 103 -6.66 27.50 1.88
CA ALA A 103 -7.88 26.69 1.91
C ALA A 103 -8.39 26.51 3.34
N ASP A 104 -9.39 27.31 3.69
CA ASP A 104 -10.32 27.06 4.77
C ASP A 104 -11.07 25.74 4.47
N THR A 105 -10.87 24.69 5.28
CA THR A 105 -11.89 23.69 5.59
C THR A 105 -11.45 22.74 6.69
N ALA A 106 -12.29 22.71 7.73
CA ALA A 106 -12.29 21.82 8.86
C ALA A 106 -12.21 20.32 8.49
N GLY A 107 -11.53 19.55 9.34
CA GLY A 107 -11.60 18.09 9.29
C GLY A 107 -10.44 17.39 9.99
N GLY A 108 -10.27 17.64 11.29
CA GLY A 108 -9.43 16.80 12.13
C GLY A 108 -9.96 15.37 12.10
N VAL A 109 -9.21 14.46 11.49
CA VAL A 109 -9.47 13.03 11.59
C VAL A 109 -8.59 12.51 12.73
N GLU A 110 -9.19 12.46 13.91
CA GLU A 110 -8.72 11.68 15.05
C GLU A 110 -8.50 10.22 14.59
N ALA A 111 -7.26 9.74 14.71
CA ALA A 111 -6.97 8.32 14.60
C ALA A 111 -7.31 7.66 15.94
N ALA A 112 -8.57 7.25 16.07
CA ALA A 112 -9.07 6.45 17.18
C ALA A 112 -8.64 4.97 17.06
N ALA A 113 -8.06 4.47 18.17
CA ALA A 113 -8.07 3.10 18.71
C ALA A 113 -7.43 1.95 17.88
N ALA A 114 -6.79 0.93 18.45
CA ALA A 114 -6.85 0.37 19.80
C ALA A 114 -5.57 -0.41 20.15
N ALA A 115 -5.33 -0.53 21.46
CA ALA A 115 -4.46 -1.51 22.10
C ALA A 115 -5.01 -2.94 21.98
N ASP A 116 -4.15 -3.96 21.96
CA ASP A 116 -4.01 -4.96 23.03
C ASP A 116 -2.84 -5.94 22.77
N ALA A 117 -2.39 -6.57 23.85
CA ALA A 117 -1.13 -7.28 24.03
C ALA A 117 -0.99 -8.64 23.28
N ALA A 118 0.27 -9.10 23.12
CA ALA A 118 0.80 -10.30 23.80
C ALA A 118 1.91 -11.00 23.00
N ASP A 119 2.96 -11.34 23.75
CA ASP A 119 3.88 -12.47 23.63
C ASP A 119 3.60 -13.52 22.53
N ALA A 120 4.62 -13.84 21.74
CA ALA A 120 4.83 -15.17 21.17
C ALA A 120 6.26 -15.29 20.61
N THR A 121 7.14 -15.84 21.44
CA THR A 121 8.29 -16.62 20.98
C THR A 121 7.82 -17.75 20.05
N ALA A 122 8.26 -17.75 18.79
CA ALA A 122 8.27 -18.96 17.98
C ALA A 122 9.28 -18.85 16.84
N SER A 123 10.23 -19.78 16.85
CA SER A 123 11.08 -20.17 15.73
C SER A 123 10.22 -20.50 14.49
N PRO A 124 10.83 -20.54 13.28
CA PRO A 124 10.98 -21.89 12.75
C PRO A 124 12.31 -22.17 12.03
N ALA A 125 12.65 -23.45 12.13
CA ALA A 125 13.61 -24.17 11.33
C ALA A 125 13.32 -24.12 9.82
N GLY A 126 14.37 -24.35 9.05
CA GLY A 126 14.43 -24.11 7.62
C GLY A 126 13.59 -25.01 6.73
N LYS A 127 13.54 -24.59 5.46
CA LYS A 127 13.52 -25.50 4.32
C LYS A 127 14.25 -24.89 3.13
N THR A 128 15.03 -25.75 2.52
CA THR A 128 15.99 -25.56 1.44
C THR A 128 15.32 -25.36 0.06
N ALA A 129 15.99 -24.54 -0.75
CA ALA A 129 16.24 -24.67 -2.19
C ALA A 129 15.09 -24.90 -3.21
N LYS A 130 15.04 -24.04 -4.23
CA LYS A 130 15.21 -24.47 -5.63
C LYS A 130 15.78 -23.36 -6.52
N ALA A 131 16.86 -23.70 -7.22
CA ALA A 131 17.55 -22.90 -8.21
C ALA A 131 16.94 -23.06 -9.62
N GLY A 132 17.08 -21.98 -10.41
CA GLY A 132 17.49 -22.04 -11.82
C GLY A 132 16.39 -22.09 -12.90
N LYS A 133 16.36 -21.09 -13.79
CA LYS A 133 16.75 -21.28 -15.20
C LYS A 133 17.02 -19.95 -15.92
N ALA A 134 18.03 -19.96 -16.79
CA ALA A 134 18.54 -18.88 -17.62
C ALA A 134 18.03 -18.96 -19.09
N GLY A 135 18.18 -17.83 -19.81
CA GLY A 135 18.20 -17.69 -21.28
C GLY A 135 16.83 -17.44 -21.94
N LYS A 136 16.65 -16.60 -22.98
CA LYS A 136 17.58 -15.97 -23.95
C LYS A 136 16.87 -14.79 -24.65
N ALA A 137 17.68 -14.01 -25.36
CA ALA A 137 17.52 -12.67 -25.92
C ALA A 137 16.61 -12.45 -27.16
N THR A 138 16.56 -11.15 -27.52
CA THR A 138 16.40 -10.49 -28.83
C THR A 138 15.03 -9.91 -29.19
N GLY A 139 15.03 -8.64 -29.59
CA GLY A 139 13.87 -7.96 -30.17
C GLY A 139 13.95 -6.44 -30.05
N SER A 140 14.73 -5.80 -30.90
CA SER A 140 14.83 -4.35 -31.09
C SER A 140 13.53 -3.75 -31.63
N VAL A 141 13.02 -2.68 -31.02
CA VAL A 141 12.23 -1.64 -31.72
C VAL A 141 12.59 -0.26 -31.14
N SER A 142 12.82 0.66 -32.07
CA SER A 142 13.26 2.05 -31.94
C SER A 142 12.45 2.90 -30.93
N PRO A 143 13.07 3.89 -30.25
CA PRO A 143 12.32 4.87 -29.48
C PRO A 143 11.97 6.06 -30.38
N ASP A 144 10.67 6.23 -30.63
CA ASP A 144 10.12 7.49 -31.10
C ASP A 144 10.33 8.54 -30.01
N ARG A 145 11.20 9.51 -30.29
CA ARG A 145 11.40 10.70 -29.47
C ARG A 145 10.11 11.50 -29.48
N LYS A 146 9.43 11.55 -28.34
CA LYS A 146 8.61 12.72 -27.98
C LYS A 146 9.26 13.37 -26.78
N THR A 147 10.07 14.37 -27.08
CA THR A 147 10.55 15.39 -26.15
C THR A 147 9.34 16.09 -25.53
N GLY A 148 8.83 15.55 -24.43
CA GLY A 148 8.11 16.33 -23.43
C GLY A 148 9.17 16.86 -22.47
N GLY A 149 9.35 18.18 -22.43
CA GLY A 149 10.23 18.81 -21.44
C GLY A 149 9.79 18.37 -20.05
N GLU A 150 10.60 17.54 -19.41
CA GLU A 150 10.44 17.18 -18.01
C GLU A 150 10.79 18.46 -17.24
N ALA A 151 9.75 19.19 -16.83
CA ALA A 151 9.90 20.31 -15.93
C ALA A 151 10.67 19.77 -14.72
N VAL A 152 11.88 20.28 -14.50
CA VAL A 152 12.64 19.99 -13.29
C VAL A 152 11.73 20.42 -12.15
N PRO A 153 11.18 19.49 -11.34
CA PRO A 153 10.26 19.83 -10.29
C PRO A 153 10.97 20.79 -9.33
N ALA A 154 10.22 21.72 -8.75
CA ALA A 154 10.76 22.58 -7.70
C ALA A 154 11.42 21.71 -6.61
N PRO A 155 12.49 22.18 -5.93
CA PRO A 155 13.24 21.36 -4.98
C PRO A 155 12.35 20.68 -3.92
N ASP A 156 11.26 21.33 -3.50
CA ASP A 156 10.28 20.75 -2.57
C ASP A 156 9.38 19.68 -3.23
N GLU A 157 8.98 19.86 -4.50
CA GLU A 157 8.20 18.87 -5.26
C GLU A 157 9.02 17.60 -5.56
N ALA A 158 10.32 17.76 -5.82
CA ALA A 158 11.27 16.66 -5.98
C ALA A 158 11.41 15.85 -4.67
N ALA A 159 11.54 16.55 -3.54
CA ALA A 159 11.62 15.93 -2.21
C ALA A 159 10.33 15.20 -1.84
N THR A 160 9.18 15.81 -2.10
CA THR A 160 7.86 15.19 -1.90
C THR A 160 7.68 13.93 -2.75
N THR A 161 8.09 13.97 -4.03
CA THR A 161 8.03 12.81 -4.92
C THR A 161 8.92 11.67 -4.42
N ALA A 162 10.15 11.97 -3.98
CA ALA A 162 11.06 10.99 -3.40
C ALA A 162 10.49 10.38 -2.11
N ALA A 163 9.92 11.21 -1.22
CA ALA A 163 9.29 10.74 0.02
C ALA A 163 8.10 9.81 -0.25
N LEU A 164 7.28 10.08 -1.26
CA LEU A 164 6.19 9.18 -1.66
C LEU A 164 6.71 7.83 -2.18
N ALA A 165 7.79 7.84 -2.98
CA ALA A 165 8.39 6.61 -3.49
C ALA A 165 8.99 5.76 -2.35
N GLU A 166 9.65 6.40 -1.38
CA GLU A 166 10.16 5.72 -0.18
C GLU A 166 9.04 5.14 0.67
N LEU A 167 7.95 5.89 0.88
CA LEU A 167 6.79 5.40 1.63
C LEU A 167 6.13 4.17 0.96
N GLU A 168 6.11 4.12 -0.38
CA GLU A 168 5.66 2.94 -1.12
C GLU A 168 6.62 1.74 -0.94
N SER A 169 7.93 2.00 -0.94
CA SER A 169 8.96 1.00 -0.64
C SER A 169 8.80 0.42 0.77
N CYS A 170 8.61 1.28 1.78
CA CYS A 170 8.34 0.87 3.15
C CYS A 170 7.07 0.01 3.26
N ALA A 171 5.99 0.39 2.59
CA ALA A 171 4.75 -0.40 2.59
C ALA A 171 4.95 -1.84 2.05
N ARG A 172 5.80 -2.02 1.03
CA ARG A 172 6.18 -3.35 0.52
C ARG A 172 7.02 -4.11 1.55
N ARG A 173 8.07 -3.48 2.08
CA ARG A 173 8.95 -4.09 3.10
C ARG A 173 8.19 -4.54 4.34
N PHE A 174 7.24 -3.73 4.84
CA PHE A 174 6.39 -4.12 5.97
C PHE A 174 5.51 -5.32 5.64
N THR A 175 5.01 -5.41 4.41
CA THR A 175 4.23 -6.57 3.97
C THR A 175 5.08 -7.83 3.96
N ASP A 176 6.30 -7.76 3.42
CA ASP A 176 7.23 -8.90 3.36
C ASP A 176 7.65 -9.36 4.76
N LEU A 177 7.72 -8.43 5.72
CA LEU A 177 8.04 -8.70 7.13
C LEU A 177 6.81 -9.13 7.97
N GLY A 178 5.60 -9.15 7.40
CA GLY A 178 4.37 -9.46 8.14
C GLY A 178 3.89 -8.36 9.09
N ALA A 179 4.45 -7.16 9.01
CA ALA A 179 4.05 -5.99 9.79
C ALA A 179 2.78 -5.34 9.21
N VAL A 180 1.64 -6.02 9.36
CA VAL A 180 0.37 -5.68 8.70
C VAL A 180 -0.11 -4.25 9.04
N TRP A 181 -0.01 -3.86 10.31
CA TRP A 181 -0.44 -2.53 10.77
C TRP A 181 0.40 -1.40 10.18
N ASP A 182 1.72 -1.55 10.17
CA ASP A 182 2.63 -0.57 9.60
C ASP A 182 2.43 -0.45 8.07
N ALA A 183 2.25 -1.58 7.39
CA ALA A 183 1.94 -1.60 5.97
C ALA A 183 0.60 -0.92 5.66
N ALA A 184 -0.42 -1.10 6.50
CA ALA A 184 -1.72 -0.47 6.34
C ALA A 184 -1.63 1.05 6.58
N ARG A 185 -0.89 1.49 7.60
CA ARG A 185 -0.65 2.91 7.91
C ARG A 185 0.08 3.62 6.77
N ALA A 186 1.18 3.06 6.27
CA ALA A 186 1.93 3.64 5.15
C ALA A 186 1.05 3.78 3.89
N ARG A 187 0.23 2.75 3.57
CA ARG A 187 -0.73 2.81 2.46
C ARG A 187 -1.83 3.85 2.67
N ALA A 188 -2.30 4.03 3.90
CA ALA A 188 -3.31 5.04 4.21
C ALA A 188 -2.77 6.44 3.93
N LEU A 189 -1.54 6.72 4.35
CA LEU A 189 -0.87 8.00 4.07
C LEU A 189 -0.61 8.20 2.57
N LEU A 190 -0.22 7.16 1.83
CA LEU A 190 -0.10 7.26 0.37
C LEU A 190 -1.43 7.64 -0.30
N ARG A 191 -2.56 7.12 0.17
CA ARG A 191 -3.89 7.45 -0.38
C ARG A 191 -4.29 8.90 -0.15
N THR A 192 -3.88 9.53 0.96
CA THR A 192 -4.22 10.93 1.23
C THR A 192 -3.41 11.88 0.35
N ARG A 193 -2.18 11.52 -0.02
CA ARG A 193 -1.27 12.35 -0.83
C ARG A 193 -1.32 12.08 -2.33
N GLN A 194 -1.65 10.85 -2.71
CA GLN A 194 -1.91 10.46 -4.09
C GLN A 194 -3.35 9.96 -4.19
N PRO A 195 -4.35 10.86 -4.38
CA PRO A 195 -5.67 10.42 -4.77
C PRO A 195 -5.50 9.57 -6.03
N ALA A 196 -6.06 8.36 -6.00
CA ALA A 196 -5.77 7.29 -6.96
C ALA A 196 -5.53 7.86 -8.36
N ARG A 197 -4.28 7.75 -8.86
CA ARG A 197 -3.98 8.03 -10.26
C ARG A 197 -5.09 7.36 -11.07
N LYS A 198 -5.78 8.12 -11.93
CA LYS A 198 -6.85 7.66 -12.86
C LYS A 198 -6.40 6.56 -13.85
N GLY A 199 -5.32 5.86 -13.55
CA GLY A 199 -4.74 4.77 -14.32
C GLY A 199 -4.38 3.59 -13.43
N ARG A 200 -5.22 3.22 -12.45
CA ARG A 200 -5.23 1.81 -12.02
C ARG A 200 -5.40 1.00 -13.31
N PRO A 201 -4.43 0.15 -13.72
CA PRO A 201 -4.70 -0.82 -14.77
C PRO A 201 -5.94 -1.58 -14.31
N PRO A 202 -6.98 -1.77 -15.16
CA PRO A 202 -8.17 -2.50 -14.74
C PRO A 202 -7.69 -3.76 -14.03
N GLY A 203 -8.06 -3.88 -12.75
CA GLY A 203 -7.69 -5.04 -11.96
C GLY A 203 -8.07 -6.27 -12.77
N ARG A 204 -7.18 -7.28 -12.79
CA ARG A 204 -7.33 -8.56 -13.51
C ARG A 204 -8.81 -8.84 -13.79
N PRO A 205 -9.27 -8.92 -15.05
CA PRO A 205 -10.69 -8.98 -15.37
C PRO A 205 -11.31 -10.05 -14.50
N SER A 206 -12.21 -9.63 -13.61
CA SER A 206 -12.90 -10.56 -12.76
C SER A 206 -13.65 -11.50 -13.70
N HIS A 207 -13.67 -12.80 -13.42
CA HIS A 207 -14.55 -13.75 -14.11
C HIS A 207 -16.05 -13.39 -13.94
N ALA A 208 -16.39 -12.22 -13.37
CA ALA A 208 -17.74 -11.69 -13.36
C ALA A 208 -18.24 -11.36 -14.78
N ASP A 209 -17.36 -10.99 -15.70
CA ASP A 209 -17.75 -10.63 -17.09
C ASP A 209 -17.73 -11.83 -18.05
N GLN A 210 -17.22 -12.99 -17.60
CA GLN A 210 -17.22 -14.22 -18.38
C GLN A 210 -18.34 -15.15 -17.89
N LEU A 211 -19.01 -15.80 -18.85
CA LEU A 211 -19.96 -16.85 -18.53
C LEU A 211 -19.23 -17.96 -17.76
N SER A 212 -19.83 -18.43 -16.67
CA SER A 212 -19.44 -19.68 -16.05
C SER A 212 -19.62 -20.82 -17.07
N PRO A 213 -18.83 -21.91 -17.02
CA PRO A 213 -19.04 -23.07 -17.87
C PRO A 213 -20.49 -23.55 -17.89
N ARG A 214 -21.18 -23.50 -16.74
CA ARG A 214 -22.58 -23.90 -16.64
C ARG A 214 -23.56 -22.88 -17.21
N GLU A 215 -23.24 -21.60 -17.13
CA GLU A 215 -24.03 -20.54 -17.75
C GLU A 215 -23.88 -20.59 -19.29
N GLU A 216 -22.69 -20.95 -19.77
CA GLU A 216 -22.40 -21.14 -21.19
C GLU A 216 -23.15 -22.35 -21.78
N GLU A 217 -23.08 -23.53 -21.14
CA GLU A 217 -23.83 -24.72 -21.56
C GLU A 217 -25.34 -24.45 -21.65
N VAL A 218 -25.90 -23.80 -20.62
CA VAL A 218 -27.32 -23.44 -20.58
C VAL A 218 -27.66 -22.41 -21.66
N ALA A 219 -26.78 -21.44 -21.91
CA ALA A 219 -27.00 -20.42 -22.93
C ALA A 219 -26.90 -21.00 -24.36
N GLN A 220 -25.99 -21.93 -24.62
CA GLN A 220 -25.89 -22.64 -25.92
C GLN A 220 -27.15 -23.46 -26.22
N LEU A 221 -27.68 -24.20 -25.23
CA LEU A 221 -28.93 -24.93 -25.41
C LEU A 221 -30.13 -23.98 -25.57
N ALA A 222 -30.08 -22.81 -24.92
CA ALA A 222 -31.10 -21.77 -25.12
C ALA A 222 -31.05 -21.15 -26.53
N VAL A 223 -29.85 -20.98 -27.10
CA VAL A 223 -29.63 -20.56 -28.51
C VAL A 223 -30.19 -21.60 -29.47
N ALA A 224 -30.01 -22.89 -29.16
CA ALA A 224 -30.56 -24.01 -29.94
C ALA A 224 -32.11 -24.13 -29.86
N GLY A 225 -32.77 -23.23 -29.13
CA GLY A 225 -34.23 -23.14 -29.09
C GLY A 225 -34.92 -24.04 -28.06
N LEU A 226 -34.16 -24.78 -27.25
CA LEU A 226 -34.74 -25.62 -26.19
C LEU A 226 -35.41 -24.76 -25.13
N THR A 227 -36.46 -25.27 -24.50
CA THR A 227 -37.13 -24.66 -23.34
C THR A 227 -36.39 -24.95 -22.04
N ASN A 228 -36.66 -24.21 -20.96
CA ASN A 228 -36.01 -24.46 -19.66
C ASN A 228 -36.26 -25.88 -19.12
N ARG A 229 -37.41 -26.49 -19.45
CA ARG A 229 -37.73 -27.87 -19.06
C ARG A 229 -36.92 -28.89 -19.86
N GLU A 230 -36.73 -28.65 -21.14
CA GLU A 230 -35.89 -29.51 -21.99
C GLU A 230 -34.42 -29.38 -21.60
N ILE A 231 -33.92 -28.17 -21.37
CA ILE A 231 -32.56 -27.92 -20.87
C ILE A 231 -32.35 -28.60 -19.51
N ALA A 232 -33.34 -28.50 -18.62
CA ALA A 232 -33.31 -29.17 -17.32
C ALA A 232 -33.21 -30.69 -17.47
N ALA A 233 -33.95 -31.29 -18.41
CA ALA A 233 -33.86 -32.71 -18.70
C ALA A 233 -32.51 -33.10 -19.31
N THR A 234 -31.99 -32.35 -20.28
CA THR A 234 -30.71 -32.61 -20.94
C THR A 234 -29.53 -32.50 -19.97
N LEU A 235 -29.55 -31.51 -19.10
CA LEU A 235 -28.46 -31.21 -18.16
C LEU A 235 -28.65 -31.86 -16.78
N HIS A 236 -29.71 -32.66 -16.59
CA HIS A 236 -30.10 -33.28 -15.32
C HIS A 236 -30.19 -32.26 -14.16
N LEU A 237 -30.85 -31.13 -14.40
CA LEU A 237 -31.06 -30.05 -13.44
C LEU A 237 -32.53 -29.83 -13.14
N SER A 238 -32.83 -29.07 -12.09
CA SER A 238 -34.17 -28.54 -11.89
C SER A 238 -34.43 -27.36 -12.84
N PRO A 239 -35.68 -27.14 -13.31
CA PRO A 239 -36.03 -25.97 -14.11
C PRO A 239 -35.67 -24.64 -13.43
N ARG A 240 -35.78 -24.57 -12.09
CA ARG A 240 -35.40 -23.40 -11.29
C ARG A 240 -33.90 -23.11 -11.35
N THR A 241 -33.06 -24.15 -11.36
CA THR A 241 -31.61 -24.01 -11.50
C THR A 241 -31.23 -23.49 -12.88
N VAL A 242 -31.93 -23.95 -13.92
CA VAL A 242 -31.76 -23.46 -15.30
C VAL A 242 -32.14 -21.98 -15.40
N GLU A 243 -33.26 -21.56 -14.80
CA GLU A 243 -33.67 -20.15 -14.74
C GLU A 243 -32.59 -19.27 -14.07
N GLN A 244 -32.01 -19.75 -12.97
CA GLN A 244 -30.95 -19.03 -12.26
C GLN A 244 -29.67 -18.89 -13.12
N HIS A 245 -29.28 -19.94 -13.84
CA HIS A 245 -28.14 -19.88 -14.77
C HIS A 245 -28.41 -18.95 -15.95
N ILE A 246 -29.64 -18.91 -16.49
CA ILE A 246 -30.01 -17.97 -17.56
C ILE A 246 -30.01 -16.53 -17.04
N ALA A 247 -30.52 -16.28 -15.84
CA ALA A 247 -30.48 -14.95 -15.22
C ALA A 247 -29.03 -14.48 -14.96
N GLY A 248 -28.15 -15.41 -14.55
CA GLY A 248 -26.71 -15.18 -14.47
C GLY A 248 -26.10 -14.81 -15.81
N ALA A 249 -26.37 -15.61 -16.85
CA ALA A 249 -25.88 -15.37 -18.20
C ALA A 249 -26.36 -14.02 -18.78
N MET A 250 -27.64 -13.68 -18.61
CA MET A 250 -28.21 -12.40 -19.05
C MET A 250 -27.57 -11.20 -18.35
N ARG A 251 -27.37 -11.30 -17.03
CA ARG A 251 -26.70 -10.23 -16.25
C ARG A 251 -25.27 -9.99 -16.74
N LYS A 252 -24.53 -11.05 -17.05
CA LYS A 252 -23.13 -10.97 -17.48
C LYS A 252 -22.94 -10.55 -18.94
N THR A 253 -23.88 -10.91 -19.81
CA THR A 253 -23.86 -10.55 -21.25
C THR A 253 -24.58 -9.23 -21.55
N GLY A 254 -25.27 -8.66 -20.55
CA GLY A 254 -26.11 -7.47 -20.69
C GLY A 254 -27.37 -7.71 -21.53
N ALA A 255 -27.79 -8.98 -21.70
CA ALA A 255 -28.98 -9.32 -22.46
C ALA A 255 -30.25 -8.98 -21.67
N LEU A 256 -31.22 -8.33 -22.32
CA LEU A 256 -32.49 -7.94 -21.71
C LEU A 256 -33.58 -9.02 -21.84
N SER A 257 -33.35 -10.03 -22.68
CA SER A 257 -34.28 -11.15 -22.86
C SER A 257 -33.55 -12.41 -23.34
N ARG A 258 -34.20 -13.57 -23.23
CA ARG A 258 -33.69 -14.85 -23.78
C ARG A 258 -33.36 -14.77 -25.27
N ARG A 259 -34.18 -14.06 -26.05
CA ARG A 259 -33.94 -13.86 -27.49
C ARG A 259 -32.74 -12.93 -27.73
N ASP A 260 -32.59 -11.89 -26.92
CA ASP A 260 -31.44 -10.98 -26.96
C ASP A 260 -30.14 -11.71 -26.54
N LEU A 261 -30.22 -12.62 -25.56
CA LEU A 261 -29.10 -13.50 -25.18
C LEU A 261 -28.65 -14.37 -26.36
N ALA A 262 -29.61 -14.95 -27.10
CA ALA A 262 -29.31 -15.74 -28.28
C ALA A 262 -28.69 -14.91 -29.42
N HIS A 263 -29.16 -13.68 -29.62
CA HIS A 263 -28.60 -12.76 -30.61
C HIS A 263 -27.18 -12.32 -30.25
N ARG A 264 -26.89 -12.06 -28.97
CA ARG A 264 -25.55 -11.64 -28.50
C ARG A 264 -24.52 -12.76 -28.51
N LEU A 265 -24.94 -14.01 -28.33
CA LEU A 265 -24.05 -15.18 -28.38
C LEU A 265 -23.91 -15.77 -29.79
N GLY A 266 -24.93 -15.61 -30.64
CA GLY A 266 -24.93 -16.05 -32.04
C GLY A 266 -24.44 -15.00 -33.04
N GLY A 267 -24.12 -13.79 -32.58
CA GLY A 267 -23.67 -12.68 -33.42
C GLY A 267 -22.17 -12.70 -33.69
N ALA A 268 -21.72 -13.60 -34.55
CA ALA A 268 -20.52 -13.39 -35.37
C ALA A 268 -20.98 -12.92 -36.77
N PRO A 269 -20.49 -11.79 -37.32
CA PRO A 269 -20.38 -11.67 -38.77
C PRO A 269 -19.28 -12.59 -39.31
#